data_AF-A0A965RVE3-F1
#
_entry.id   AF-A0A965RVE3-F1
#
_cell.length_a   1.000
_cell.length_b   1.000
_cell.length_c   1.000
_cell.angle_alpha   90.00
_cell.angle_beta   90.00
_cell.angle_gamma   90.00
#
_symmetry.space_group_name_H-M   'P 1'
#
loop_
_entity.id
_entity.type
_entity.pdbx_description
1 polymer ?
#
loop_
_entity_poly.entity_id
_entity_poly.type
_entity_poly.pdbx_seq_one_letter_code
_entity_poly.pdbx_strand_id
1 'polypeptide(L)'
;MKVDKIYLKSGSKFSEKIVDWAAARAKEVVTIADKFHESFDSIDSMLIFNENQSLSKEISDIKSLFDKQQKAVHKIDINGTLMVGMSNLDLWAEQSKCKHLLIIGGDELVKNHNLERYIDATK
;
A
#
# COMPACT_ATOMS: atom_id res chain seq x y z
N MET A 1 -10.68 -8.27 1.47
CA MET A 1 -9.74 -8.28 0.32
C MET A 1 -8.90 -9.56 0.31
N LYS A 2 -8.78 -10.26 -0.84
CA LYS A 2 -7.76 -11.31 -1.07
C LYS A 2 -7.07 -11.02 -2.40
N VAL A 3 -5.82 -10.55 -2.33
CA VAL A 3 -4.99 -10.28 -3.52
C VAL A 3 -4.04 -11.45 -3.79
N ASP A 4 -3.56 -11.59 -5.02
CA ASP A 4 -2.65 -12.69 -5.38
C ASP A 4 -1.23 -12.41 -4.89
N LYS A 5 -0.69 -11.23 -5.21
CA LYS A 5 0.64 -10.80 -4.74
C LYS A 5 0.64 -9.40 -4.17
N ILE A 6 1.31 -9.20 -3.05
CA ILE A 6 1.67 -7.88 -2.51
C ILE A 6 3.16 -7.65 -2.70
N TYR A 7 3.51 -6.48 -3.23
CA TYR A 7 4.87 -5.98 -3.34
C TYR A 7 5.12 -4.95 -2.25
N LEU A 8 6.21 -5.11 -1.51
CA LEU A 8 6.68 -4.19 -0.47
C LEU A 8 8.06 -3.67 -0.81
N LYS A 9 8.36 -2.44 -0.38
CA LYS A 9 9.68 -1.84 -0.62
C LYS A 9 10.72 -2.41 0.34
N SER A 10 11.82 -2.94 -0.19
CA SER A 10 12.95 -3.39 0.64
C SER A 10 13.63 -2.20 1.33
N GLY A 11 14.03 -2.38 2.60
CA GLY A 11 14.75 -1.36 3.38
C GLY A 11 13.89 -0.22 3.93
N SER A 12 12.57 -0.31 3.80
CA SER A 12 11.62 0.61 4.43
C SER A 12 11.14 0.06 5.77
N LYS A 13 11.27 0.86 6.83
CA LYS A 13 10.74 0.53 8.17
C LYS A 13 9.23 0.34 8.14
N PHE A 14 8.54 1.12 7.31
CA PHE A 14 7.10 0.94 7.10
C PHE A 14 6.79 -0.45 6.54
N SER A 15 7.51 -0.84 5.49
CA SER A 15 7.32 -2.15 4.85
C SER A 15 7.55 -3.28 5.85
N GLU A 16 8.60 -3.22 6.66
CA GLU A 16 8.88 -4.18 7.74
C GLU A 16 7.74 -4.29 8.75
N LYS A 17 7.13 -3.17 9.15
CA LYS A 17 6.03 -3.14 10.13
C LYS A 17 4.73 -3.72 9.57
N ILE A 18 4.51 -3.67 8.26
CA ILE A 18 3.27 -4.17 7.62
C ILE A 18 3.40 -5.56 6.97
N VAL A 19 4.57 -6.20 7.00
CA VAL A 19 4.79 -7.51 6.34
C VAL A 19 3.77 -8.55 6.80
N ASP A 20 3.58 -8.70 8.12
CA ASP A 20 2.67 -9.71 8.67
C ASP A 20 1.22 -9.43 8.28
N TRP A 21 0.84 -8.15 8.24
CA TRP A 21 -0.48 -7.71 7.81
C TRP A 21 -0.72 -7.98 6.32
N ALA A 22 0.29 -7.71 5.49
CA ALA A 22 0.24 -8.02 4.06
C ALA A 22 0.13 -9.54 3.83
N ALA A 23 0.89 -10.33 4.57
CA ALA A 23 0.88 -11.79 4.46
C ALA A 23 -0.47 -12.41 4.85
N ALA A 24 -1.23 -11.79 5.77
CA ALA A 24 -2.58 -12.22 6.11
C ALA A 24 -3.60 -11.98 4.97
N ARG A 25 -3.32 -11.03 4.06
CA ARG A 25 -4.26 -10.53 3.04
C ARG A 25 -3.91 -10.93 1.60
N ALA A 26 -2.74 -11.53 1.39
CA ALA A 26 -2.25 -11.98 0.08
C ALA A 26 -1.86 -13.46 0.08
N LYS A 27 -1.84 -14.07 -1.10
CA LYS A 27 -1.26 -15.42 -1.25
C LYS A 27 0.26 -15.40 -1.20
N GLU A 28 0.88 -14.32 -1.68
CA GLU A 28 2.33 -14.16 -1.75
C GLU A 28 2.71 -12.70 -1.44
N VAL A 29 3.76 -12.51 -0.64
CA VAL A 29 4.35 -11.19 -0.37
C VAL A 29 5.79 -11.20 -0.89
N VAL A 30 6.10 -10.22 -1.73
CA VAL A 30 7.42 -10.07 -2.37
C VAL A 30 8.01 -8.73 -1.96
N THR A 31 9.27 -8.73 -1.54
CA THR A 31 10.03 -7.51 -1.31
C THR A 31 10.80 -7.14 -2.57
N ILE A 32 10.65 -5.90 -3.03
CA ILE A 32 11.33 -5.38 -4.21
C ILE A 32 12.30 -4.26 -3.81
N ALA A 33 13.52 -4.34 -4.33
CA ALA A 33 14.51 -3.28 -4.23
C ALA A 33 14.18 -2.15 -5.21
N ASP A 34 14.78 -0.96 -5.04
CA ASP A 34 14.51 0.33 -5.71
C ASP A 34 14.30 0.30 -7.24
N LYS A 35 14.64 -0.79 -7.93
CA LYS A 35 14.32 -1.00 -9.34
C LYS A 35 12.87 -1.46 -9.54
N PHE A 36 11.93 -0.61 -9.15
CA PHE A 36 10.50 -0.79 -9.46
C PHE A 36 10.23 -0.99 -10.95
N HIS A 37 11.10 -0.48 -11.84
CA HIS A 37 10.93 -0.52 -13.30
C HIS A 37 10.72 -1.92 -13.88
N GLU A 38 11.41 -2.95 -13.39
CA GLU A 38 11.28 -4.31 -13.94
C GLU A 38 10.02 -5.02 -13.46
N SER A 39 9.51 -4.67 -12.27
CA SER A 39 8.29 -5.24 -11.70
C SER A 39 7.04 -4.43 -12.02
N PHE A 40 7.19 -3.19 -12.53
CA PHE A 40 6.09 -2.25 -12.71
C PHE A 40 5.01 -2.82 -13.62
N ASP A 41 5.39 -3.45 -14.73
CA ASP A 41 4.44 -4.03 -15.69
C ASP A 41 3.60 -5.15 -15.07
N SER A 42 4.14 -5.87 -14.09
CA SER A 42 3.43 -6.93 -13.37
C SER A 42 2.52 -6.41 -12.25
N ILE A 43 2.72 -5.18 -11.79
CA ILE A 43 1.93 -4.55 -10.73
C ILE A 43 0.75 -3.82 -11.36
N ASP A 44 -0.46 -4.17 -10.96
CA ASP A 44 -1.69 -3.60 -11.53
C ASP A 44 -2.24 -2.43 -10.71
N SER A 45 -1.91 -2.36 -9.42
CA SER A 45 -2.48 -1.37 -8.51
C SER A 45 -1.49 -0.93 -7.43
N MET A 46 -1.73 0.24 -6.85
CA MET A 46 -0.91 0.84 -5.79
C MET A 46 -1.77 1.26 -4.62
N LEU A 47 -1.35 0.92 -3.41
CA LEU A 47 -1.93 1.36 -2.15
C LEU A 47 -0.91 2.22 -1.40
N ILE A 48 -1.31 3.45 -1.11
CA ILE A 48 -0.47 4.42 -0.42
C ILE A 48 -1.00 4.62 0.99
N PHE A 49 -0.17 4.38 2.00
CA PHE A 49 -0.45 4.81 3.37
C PHE A 49 0.14 6.20 3.59
N ASN A 50 -0.64 7.08 4.20
CA ASN A 50 -0.22 8.43 4.56
C ASN A 50 -0.88 8.86 5.88
N GLU A 51 -0.28 9.81 6.58
CA GLU A 51 -0.84 10.40 7.80
C GLU A 51 -1.48 11.77 7.56
N ASN A 52 -1.28 12.34 6.38
CA ASN A 52 -1.80 13.65 5.97
C ASN A 52 -1.79 13.75 4.44
N GLN A 53 -2.17 14.90 3.88
CA GLN A 53 -2.20 15.10 2.43
C GLN A 53 -0.82 15.10 1.77
N SER A 54 0.27 15.15 2.54
CA SER A 54 1.63 15.22 2.00
C SER A 54 2.16 13.83 1.72
N LEU A 55 2.60 13.63 0.48
CA LEU A 55 3.36 12.45 0.09
C LEU A 55 4.82 12.85 -0.07
N SER A 56 5.74 11.95 0.29
CA SER A 56 7.15 12.18 -0.02
C SER A 56 7.34 12.28 -1.54
N LYS A 57 8.43 12.94 -1.95
CA LYS A 57 8.74 13.12 -3.38
C LYS A 57 8.82 11.76 -4.09
N GLU A 58 9.45 10.78 -3.44
CA GLU A 58 9.57 9.42 -3.95
C GLU A 58 8.20 8.75 -4.19
N ILE A 59 7.29 8.79 -3.20
CA ILE A 59 5.95 8.21 -3.33
C ILE A 59 5.18 8.91 -4.46
N SER A 60 5.35 10.23 -4.59
CA SER A 60 4.71 11.03 -5.64
C SER A 60 5.23 10.70 -7.03
N ASP A 61 6.53 10.44 -7.17
CA ASP A 61 7.15 10.04 -8.43
C ASP A 61 6.64 8.66 -8.86
N ILE A 62 6.56 7.69 -7.94
CA ILE A 62 6.01 6.35 -8.21
C ILE A 62 4.52 6.46 -8.58
N LYS A 63 3.73 7.24 -7.82
CA LYS A 63 2.32 7.48 -8.13
C LYS A 63 2.15 8.03 -9.54
N SER A 64 3.00 8.97 -9.95
CA SER A 64 2.93 9.58 -11.28
C SER A 64 3.17 8.54 -12.41
N LEU A 65 3.95 7.49 -12.15
CA LEU A 65 4.10 6.37 -13.10
C LEU A 65 2.83 5.54 -13.20
N PHE A 66 2.15 5.28 -12.07
CA PHE A 66 0.88 4.54 -12.05
C PHE A 66 -0.22 5.33 -12.78
N ASP A 67 -0.29 6.64 -12.52
CA ASP A 67 -1.24 7.54 -13.18
C ASP A 67 -1.01 7.56 -14.71
N LYS A 68 0.25 7.61 -15.17
CA LYS A 68 0.60 7.56 -16.60
C LYS A 68 0.16 6.26 -17.28
N GLN A 69 0.17 5.15 -16.56
CA GLN A 69 -0.27 3.85 -17.06
C GLN A 69 -1.76 3.57 -16.79
N GLN A 70 -2.51 4.55 -16.26
CA GLN A 70 -3.92 4.41 -15.86
C GLN A 70 -4.18 3.24 -14.90
N LYS A 71 -3.20 2.94 -14.06
CA LYS A 71 -3.30 1.88 -13.05
C LYS A 71 -4.04 2.39 -11.82
N ALA A 72 -4.71 1.48 -11.11
CA ALA A 72 -5.52 1.84 -9.95
C ALA A 72 -4.63 2.29 -8.78
N VAL A 73 -4.92 3.45 -8.19
CA VAL A 73 -4.22 3.96 -7.00
C VAL A 73 -5.23 4.26 -5.90
N HIS A 74 -4.97 3.77 -4.69
CA HIS A 74 -5.75 4.08 -3.50
C HIS A 74 -4.88 4.67 -2.40
N LYS A 75 -5.46 5.54 -1.58
CA LYS A 75 -4.78 6.19 -0.47
C LYS A 75 -5.53 5.92 0.83
N ILE A 76 -4.80 5.50 1.86
CA ILE A 76 -5.30 5.32 3.21
C ILE A 76 -4.67 6.38 4.10
N ASP A 77 -5.51 7.33 4.51
CA ASP A 77 -5.17 8.27 5.56
C ASP A 77 -5.34 7.60 6.93
N ILE A 78 -4.22 7.26 7.57
CA ILE A 78 -4.23 6.59 8.89
C ILE A 78 -4.74 7.50 10.01
N ASN A 79 -4.74 8.83 9.81
CA ASN A 79 -5.33 9.77 10.76
C ASN A 79 -6.81 10.05 10.46
N GLY A 80 -7.32 9.56 9.33
CA GLY A 80 -8.74 9.58 8.99
C GLY A 80 -9.57 8.63 9.86
N THR A 81 -10.87 8.60 9.59
CA THR A 81 -11.78 7.70 10.28
C THR A 81 -11.46 6.24 9.90
N LEU A 82 -11.02 5.44 10.88
CA LEU A 82 -10.59 4.05 10.68
C LEU A 82 -11.64 3.21 9.93
N MET A 83 -12.92 3.27 10.32
CA MET A 83 -14.00 2.55 9.65
C MET A 83 -14.14 2.90 8.17
N VAL A 84 -13.96 4.18 7.82
CA VAL A 84 -14.03 4.66 6.43
C VAL A 84 -12.82 4.16 5.64
N GLY A 85 -11.63 4.18 6.24
CA GLY A 85 -10.42 3.65 5.63
C GLY A 85 -10.49 2.14 5.35
N MET A 86 -11.14 1.36 6.23
CA MET A 86 -11.32 -0.09 6.03
C MET A 86 -12.36 -0.39 4.96
N SER A 87 -13.56 0.18 5.06
CA SER A 87 -14.65 -0.10 4.11
C SER A 87 -14.29 0.33 2.70
N ASN A 88 -13.56 1.45 2.56
CA ASN A 88 -13.12 1.94 1.26
C ASN A 88 -12.04 1.06 0.64
N LEU A 89 -11.14 0.49 1.45
CA LEU A 89 -10.08 -0.39 0.94
C LEU A 89 -10.68 -1.67 0.33
N ASP A 90 -11.59 -2.34 1.03
CA ASP A 90 -12.21 -3.57 0.53
C ASP A 90 -13.02 -3.30 -0.74
N LEU A 91 -13.84 -2.23 -0.75
CA LEU A 91 -14.61 -1.83 -1.93
C LEU A 91 -13.70 -1.50 -3.12
N TRP A 92 -12.62 -0.75 -2.89
CA TRP A 92 -11.66 -0.41 -3.94
C TRP A 92 -10.97 -1.65 -4.51
N ALA A 93 -10.55 -2.59 -3.66
CA ALA A 93 -9.88 -3.81 -4.11
C ALA A 93 -10.82 -4.69 -4.96
N GLU A 94 -12.09 -4.76 -4.61
CA GLU A 94 -13.11 -5.47 -5.40
C GLU A 94 -13.36 -4.82 -6.76
N GLN A 95 -13.49 -3.49 -6.80
CA GLN A 95 -13.75 -2.74 -8.04
C GLN A 95 -12.55 -2.72 -8.99
N SER A 96 -11.34 -2.59 -8.45
CA SER A 96 -10.10 -2.57 -9.23
C SER A 96 -9.69 -3.95 -9.73
N LYS A 97 -10.31 -5.04 -9.21
CA LYS A 97 -9.90 -6.43 -9.45
C LYS A 97 -8.40 -6.63 -9.21
N CYS A 98 -7.89 -5.96 -8.18
CA CYS A 98 -6.46 -5.94 -7.88
C CYS A 98 -5.93 -7.36 -7.61
N LYS A 99 -4.96 -7.80 -8.42
CA LYS A 99 -4.26 -9.07 -8.23
C LYS A 99 -2.85 -8.84 -7.71
N HIS A 100 -2.20 -7.80 -8.23
CA HIS A 100 -0.81 -7.47 -7.97
C HIS A 100 -0.70 -6.06 -7.39
N LEU A 101 -0.60 -5.98 -6.07
CA LEU A 101 -0.69 -4.74 -5.32
C LEU A 101 0.68 -4.27 -4.85
N LEU A 102 1.09 -3.05 -5.17
CA LEU A 102 2.20 -2.38 -4.50
C LEU A 102 1.70 -1.63 -3.27
N ILE A 103 2.29 -1.88 -2.10
CA ILE A 103 1.98 -1.13 -0.88
C ILE A 103 3.19 -0.30 -0.47
N ILE A 104 2.94 0.98 -0.20
CA ILE A 104 3.97 1.99 -0.01
C ILE A 104 3.49 3.03 0.99
N GLY A 105 4.39 3.44 1.88
CA GLY A 105 4.14 4.43 2.91
C GLY A 105 5.48 5.03 3.36
N GLY A 106 5.41 6.20 4.00
CA GLY A 106 6.59 6.82 4.58
C GLY A 106 7.06 6.09 5.85
N ASP A 107 8.36 6.04 6.08
CA ASP A 107 8.93 5.38 7.25
C ASP A 107 8.59 6.08 8.56
N GLU A 108 8.22 7.36 8.50
CA GLU A 108 7.68 8.14 9.61
C GLU A 108 6.37 7.56 10.16
N LEU A 109 5.57 6.86 9.33
CA LEU A 109 4.29 6.28 9.73
C LEU A 109 4.43 5.23 10.84
N VAL A 110 5.61 4.60 10.95
CA VAL A 110 5.89 3.62 12.01
C VAL A 110 5.83 4.25 13.40
N LYS A 111 6.02 5.57 13.52
CA LYS A 111 5.91 6.30 14.78
C LYS A 111 4.47 6.66 15.14
N ASN A 112 3.55 6.54 14.19
CA ASN A 112 2.15 6.92 14.38
C ASN A 112 1.35 5.73 14.91
N HIS A 113 0.80 5.87 16.11
CA HIS A 113 0.01 4.82 16.77
C HIS A 113 -1.23 4.41 15.94
N ASN A 114 -1.77 5.29 15.09
CA ASN A 114 -2.92 4.95 14.26
C ASN A 114 -2.60 3.91 13.18
N LEU A 115 -1.35 3.79 12.74
CA LEU A 115 -0.94 2.73 11.83
C LEU A 115 -1.14 1.35 12.47
N GLU A 116 -0.72 1.21 13.73
CA GLU A 116 -0.88 -0.04 14.48
C GLU A 116 -2.36 -0.35 14.72
N ARG A 117 -3.15 0.66 15.11
CA ARG A 117 -4.61 0.50 15.24
C ARG A 117 -5.27 0.06 13.95
N TYR A 118 -4.85 0.63 12.81
CA TYR A 118 -5.37 0.23 11.50
C TYR A 118 -5.03 -1.22 11.20
N ILE A 119 -3.78 -1.63 11.37
CA ILE A 119 -3.30 -2.99 11.14
C ILE A 119 -4.06 -3.99 12.01
N ASP A 120 -4.19 -3.73 13.31
CA ASP A 120 -4.83 -4.65 14.25
C ASP A 120 -6.34 -4.78 14.01
N ALA A 121 -7.01 -3.68 13.64
CA ALA A 121 -8.43 -3.71 13.28
C ALA A 121 -8.70 -4.40 11.93
N THR A 122 -7.66 -4.57 11.11
CA THR A 122 -7.75 -5.15 9.76
C THR A 122 -6.98 -6.46 9.63
N LYS A 123 -6.64 -7.12 10.73
CA LYS A 123 -6.13 -8.51 10.69
C LYS A 123 -7.22 -9.49 10.29
#